data_AF-A0A958KWE0-F1
#
_entry.id   AF-A0A958KWE0-F1
#
_cell.length_a   1.000
_cell.length_b   1.000
_cell.length_c   1.000
_cell.angle_alpha   90.00
_cell.angle_beta   90.00
_cell.angle_gamma   90.00
#
_symmetry.space_group_name_H-M   'P 1'
#
loop_
_entity.id
_entity.type
_entity.pdbx_description
1 polymer ?
#
loop_
_entity_poly.entity_id
_entity_poly.type
_entity_poly.pdbx_seq_one_letter_code
_entity_poly.pdbx_strand_id
1 'polypeptide(L)'
;MKSNITALTLLISFAAGSAQAEPVMVKTNYWQAPIEYNQILKIEPVDQSLVEVCKEYTDLVVGSDGETRLDQEFVQMLRTQSDGVFATEFSTLFRVRLAQSEALIRESIARANRATEMQSKRAPLPYYTPQTADIIPEVTNTDEVQVLSSRGSLTEISENLKLEPMPISIIGGDLNAKIKVRGKDTACDLLSGKITLNYTSMATIKISLDDQLTIDSFYTNLEIMTNDVLRKKKSPLARAAYLGFKLGVSLIEIEKNLDRAAIWALNIVDSFFDSNMNRNSRWSHFNGTDHLSVDGSTRAPIQLQLEK
;
A
#
# COMPACT_ATOMS: atom_id res chain seq x y z
N MET A 1 6.09 -37.07 -52.74
CA MET A 1 6.81 -35.81 -52.52
C MET A 1 5.84 -34.76 -51.97
N LYS A 2 6.18 -34.21 -50.81
CA LYS A 2 5.75 -32.96 -50.16
C LYS A 2 4.24 -32.73 -49.92
N SER A 3 3.87 -33.07 -48.68
CA SER A 3 2.83 -32.43 -47.86
C SER A 3 3.10 -30.92 -47.73
N ASN A 4 2.04 -30.11 -47.82
CA ASN A 4 2.00 -28.74 -47.32
C ASN A 4 0.71 -28.61 -46.49
N ILE A 5 0.81 -28.96 -45.20
CA ILE A 5 -0.15 -28.53 -44.18
C ILE A 5 0.28 -27.12 -43.78
N THR A 6 -0.52 -26.14 -44.16
CA THR A 6 -0.38 -24.76 -43.72
C THR A 6 -0.74 -24.71 -42.23
N ALA A 7 0.29 -24.70 -41.37
CA ALA A 7 0.11 -24.44 -39.95
C ALA A 7 -0.25 -22.96 -39.78
N LEU A 8 -1.53 -22.68 -39.52
CA LEU A 8 -1.99 -21.37 -39.07
C LEU A 8 -1.59 -21.24 -37.59
N THR A 9 -0.41 -20.67 -37.35
CA THR A 9 0.04 -20.33 -36.00
C THR A 9 -0.78 -19.16 -35.49
N LEU A 10 -1.83 -19.44 -34.73
CA LEU A 10 -2.58 -18.44 -33.98
C LEU A 10 -1.68 -17.96 -32.82
N LEU A 11 -0.97 -16.86 -33.03
CA LEU A 11 -0.27 -16.12 -31.97
C LEU A 11 -1.34 -15.44 -31.09
N ILE A 12 -1.86 -16.18 -30.10
CA ILE A 12 -2.61 -15.57 -29.00
C ILE A 12 -1.58 -14.86 -28.12
N SER A 13 -1.44 -13.56 -28.35
CA SER A 13 -0.70 -12.68 -27.45
C SER A 13 -1.56 -12.50 -26.21
N PHE A 14 -1.26 -13.21 -25.13
CA PHE A 14 -1.76 -12.87 -23.82
C PHE A 14 -1.06 -11.59 -23.38
N ALA A 15 -1.64 -10.44 -23.73
CA ALA A 15 -1.38 -9.22 -23.00
C ALA A 15 -2.09 -9.37 -21.64
N ALA A 16 -1.45 -10.05 -20.70
CA ALA A 16 -1.68 -9.84 -19.28
C ALA A 16 -1.12 -8.45 -18.96
N GLY A 17 -1.80 -7.41 -19.46
CA GLY A 17 -1.61 -6.05 -19.01
C GLY A 17 -2.18 -6.00 -17.61
N SER A 18 -1.37 -6.34 -16.61
CA SER A 18 -1.64 -5.94 -15.25
C SER A 18 -1.68 -4.41 -15.28
N ALA A 19 -2.89 -3.84 -15.31
CA ALA A 19 -3.11 -2.42 -15.09
C ALA A 19 -2.70 -2.14 -13.63
N GLN A 20 -1.38 -2.08 -13.40
CA GLN A 20 -0.80 -1.84 -12.10
C GLN A 20 -0.91 -0.35 -11.84
N ALA A 21 -1.52 -0.02 -10.70
CA ALA A 21 -1.77 1.36 -10.31
C ALA A 21 -0.47 2.16 -10.27
N GLU A 22 -0.52 3.41 -10.75
CA GLU A 22 0.62 4.32 -10.63
C GLU A 22 0.94 4.56 -9.14
N PRO A 23 2.23 4.75 -8.79
CA PRO A 23 2.62 5.11 -7.44
C PRO A 23 1.86 6.35 -6.95
N VAL A 24 1.35 6.29 -5.72
CA VAL A 24 0.68 7.43 -5.08
C VAL A 24 1.70 8.24 -4.30
N MET A 25 1.57 9.56 -4.39
CA MET A 25 2.40 10.46 -3.60
C MET A 25 1.82 10.65 -2.22
N VAL A 26 2.59 10.27 -1.22
CA VAL A 26 2.29 10.56 0.19
C VAL A 26 3.13 11.73 0.63
N LYS A 27 2.47 12.71 1.25
CA LYS A 27 3.06 13.99 1.58
C LYS A 27 2.72 14.38 3.00
N THR A 28 3.74 14.71 3.77
CA THR A 28 3.62 15.44 5.03
C THR A 28 3.91 16.92 4.79
N ASN A 29 3.93 17.68 5.86
CA ASN A 29 4.33 19.07 5.84
C ASN A 29 5.85 19.25 5.62
N TYR A 30 6.64 18.20 5.74
CA TYR A 30 8.10 18.26 5.83
C TYR A 30 8.82 17.36 4.83
N TRP A 31 8.12 16.35 4.30
CA TRP A 31 8.65 15.42 3.33
C TRP A 31 7.55 14.81 2.48
N GLN A 32 7.97 14.16 1.40
CA GLN A 32 7.09 13.34 0.58
C GLN A 32 7.79 12.09 0.09
N ALA A 33 7.05 11.01 -0.07
CA ALA A 33 7.53 9.74 -0.62
C ALA A 33 6.50 9.18 -1.62
N PRO A 34 6.93 8.60 -2.75
CA PRO A 34 6.07 7.77 -3.57
C PRO A 34 5.93 6.43 -2.87
N ILE A 35 4.70 5.95 -2.83
CA ILE A 35 4.42 4.59 -2.42
C ILE A 35 3.78 3.87 -3.58
N GLU A 36 4.09 2.59 -3.74
CA GLU A 36 3.25 1.77 -4.60
C GLU A 36 1.92 1.54 -3.89
N TYR A 37 0.84 1.99 -4.54
CA TYR A 37 -0.50 1.90 -3.98
C TYR A 37 -0.95 0.45 -3.82
N ASN A 38 -0.52 -0.45 -4.70
CA ASN A 38 -0.87 -1.87 -4.65
C ASN A 38 0.27 -2.66 -4.00
N GLN A 39 0.03 -3.29 -2.84
CA GLN A 39 1.00 -4.16 -2.19
C GLN A 39 0.52 -5.62 -2.26
N ILE A 40 1.41 -6.52 -2.66
CA ILE A 40 1.12 -7.96 -2.71
C ILE A 40 1.52 -8.60 -1.39
N LEU A 41 0.56 -9.23 -0.72
CA LEU A 41 0.73 -9.95 0.53
C LEU A 41 0.55 -11.44 0.29
N LYS A 42 1.42 -12.25 0.88
CA LYS A 42 1.34 -13.70 0.81
C LYS A 42 0.39 -14.22 1.86
N ILE A 43 -0.38 -15.25 1.53
CA ILE A 43 -1.23 -15.97 2.48
C ILE A 43 -0.85 -17.44 2.59
N GLU A 44 -0.98 -17.98 3.80
CA GLU A 44 -0.68 -19.39 4.08
C GLU A 44 -1.79 -19.98 4.96
N PRO A 45 -2.32 -21.18 4.65
CA PRO A 45 -3.32 -21.80 5.50
C PRO A 45 -2.74 -22.06 6.89
N VAL A 46 -3.53 -21.78 7.93
CA VAL A 46 -3.15 -22.09 9.32
C VAL A 46 -3.28 -23.59 9.59
N ASP A 47 -4.25 -24.23 8.95
CA ASP A 47 -4.54 -25.66 9.08
C ASP A 47 -4.03 -26.44 7.87
N GLN A 48 -3.22 -27.48 8.11
CA GLN A 48 -2.67 -28.33 7.05
C GLN A 48 -3.72 -29.30 6.47
N SER A 49 -4.75 -29.66 7.25
CA SER A 49 -5.84 -30.53 6.79
C SER A 49 -6.67 -29.93 5.65
N LEU A 50 -6.58 -28.60 5.46
CA LEU A 50 -7.27 -27.91 4.38
C LEU A 50 -6.93 -28.48 2.99
N VAL A 51 -5.72 -29.02 2.80
CA VAL A 51 -5.32 -29.65 1.53
C VAL A 51 -6.20 -30.87 1.23
N GLU A 52 -6.45 -31.71 2.23
CA GLU A 52 -7.26 -32.93 2.09
C GLU A 52 -8.73 -32.57 1.90
N VAL A 53 -9.26 -31.66 2.73
CA VAL A 53 -10.62 -31.13 2.61
C VAL A 53 -10.88 -30.56 1.21
N CYS A 54 -9.92 -29.82 0.66
CA CYS A 54 -10.05 -29.22 -0.66
C CYS A 54 -9.99 -30.23 -1.80
N LYS A 55 -9.19 -31.29 -1.65
CA LYS A 55 -9.17 -32.38 -2.63
C LYS A 55 -10.52 -33.09 -2.67
N GLU A 56 -11.03 -33.51 -1.51
CA GLU A 56 -12.32 -34.20 -1.42
C GLU A 56 -13.48 -33.34 -1.94
N TYR A 57 -13.52 -32.06 -1.55
CA TYR A 57 -14.54 -31.14 -2.03
C TYR A 57 -14.47 -30.93 -3.55
N THR A 58 -13.26 -30.77 -4.12
CA THR A 58 -13.08 -30.62 -5.57
C THR A 58 -13.55 -31.86 -6.32
N ASP A 59 -13.19 -33.06 -5.85
CA ASP A 59 -13.58 -34.33 -6.48
C ASP A 59 -15.10 -34.56 -6.46
N LEU A 60 -15.81 -34.01 -5.46
CA LEU A 60 -17.28 -34.07 -5.37
C LEU A 60 -17.97 -33.08 -6.30
N VAL A 61 -17.46 -31.85 -6.38
CA VAL A 61 -18.10 -30.75 -7.13
C VAL A 61 -17.77 -30.79 -8.62
N VAL A 62 -16.54 -31.14 -8.96
CA VAL A 62 -16.03 -31.12 -10.33
C VAL A 62 -15.88 -32.54 -10.83
N GLY A 63 -16.60 -32.87 -11.89
CA GLY A 63 -16.47 -34.16 -12.57
C GLY A 63 -15.11 -34.35 -13.23
N SER A 64 -14.81 -35.58 -13.65
CA SER A 64 -13.57 -35.91 -14.38
C SER A 64 -13.43 -35.21 -15.74
N ASP A 65 -14.53 -34.68 -16.27
CA ASP A 65 -14.61 -33.84 -17.48
C ASP A 65 -14.46 -32.34 -17.19
N GLY A 66 -14.35 -31.94 -15.92
CA GLY A 66 -14.26 -30.55 -15.50
C GLY A 66 -15.62 -29.84 -15.36
N GLU A 67 -16.73 -30.54 -15.58
CA GLU A 67 -18.08 -29.97 -15.43
C GLU A 67 -18.68 -30.25 -14.06
N THR A 68 -19.49 -29.32 -13.55
CA THR A 68 -20.27 -29.50 -12.33
C THR A 68 -21.56 -30.24 -12.66
N ARG A 69 -21.77 -31.38 -11.99
CA ARG A 69 -22.94 -32.26 -12.20
C ARG A 69 -23.99 -32.18 -11.08
N LEU A 70 -23.73 -31.32 -10.10
CA LEU A 70 -24.56 -31.14 -8.91
C LEU A 70 -25.46 -29.91 -9.06
N ASP A 71 -26.64 -29.98 -8.47
CA ASP A 71 -27.55 -28.84 -8.40
C ASP A 71 -27.12 -27.80 -7.36
N GLN A 72 -27.80 -26.66 -7.39
CA GLN A 72 -27.55 -25.51 -6.51
C GLN A 72 -27.66 -25.88 -5.02
N GLU A 73 -28.66 -26.66 -4.63
CA GLU A 73 -28.93 -27.01 -3.23
C GLU A 73 -27.83 -27.91 -2.67
N PHE A 74 -27.38 -28.89 -3.45
CA PHE A 74 -26.34 -29.81 -3.03
C PHE A 74 -24.97 -29.13 -2.92
N VAL A 75 -24.63 -28.25 -3.87
CA VAL A 75 -23.38 -27.47 -3.78
C VAL A 75 -23.41 -26.51 -2.58
N GLN A 76 -24.56 -25.90 -2.28
CA GLN A 76 -24.74 -25.03 -1.11
C GLN A 76 -24.54 -25.79 0.21
N MET A 77 -25.00 -27.04 0.29
CA MET A 77 -24.77 -27.91 1.45
C MET A 77 -23.29 -28.26 1.58
N LEU A 78 -22.66 -28.75 0.51
CA LEU A 78 -21.27 -29.19 0.54
C LEU A 78 -20.30 -28.06 0.91
N ARG A 79 -20.52 -26.84 0.40
CA ARG A 79 -19.61 -25.71 0.64
C ARG A 79 -19.65 -25.17 2.07
N THR A 80 -20.71 -25.46 2.83
CA THR A 80 -20.89 -25.04 4.23
C THR A 80 -20.69 -26.18 5.23
N GLN A 81 -20.68 -27.44 4.78
CA GLN A 81 -20.55 -28.60 5.65
C GLN A 81 -19.23 -28.57 6.44
N SER A 82 -19.35 -28.61 7.77
CA SER A 82 -18.23 -28.80 8.68
C SER A 82 -17.80 -30.26 8.75
N ASP A 83 -16.48 -30.49 8.81
CA ASP A 83 -15.91 -31.84 9.03
C ASP A 83 -15.69 -32.13 10.54
N GLY A 84 -15.94 -31.15 11.42
CA GLY A 84 -15.76 -31.26 12.86
C GLY A 84 -17.06 -31.44 13.65
N VAL A 85 -17.05 -32.34 14.64
CA VAL A 85 -18.21 -32.73 15.47
C VAL A 85 -18.90 -31.55 16.19
N PHE A 86 -18.18 -30.46 16.45
CA PHE A 86 -18.68 -29.30 17.20
C PHE A 86 -18.89 -28.03 16.36
N ALA A 87 -18.51 -28.04 15.08
CA ALA A 87 -18.67 -26.89 14.20
C ALA A 87 -19.93 -27.04 13.35
N THR A 88 -20.81 -26.04 13.38
CA THR A 88 -22.07 -26.02 12.64
C THR A 88 -21.88 -25.67 11.18
N GLU A 89 -20.79 -24.97 10.84
CA GLU A 89 -20.45 -24.52 9.49
C GLU A 89 -18.94 -24.60 9.29
N PHE A 90 -18.53 -24.83 8.04
CA PHE A 90 -17.14 -24.76 7.63
C PHE A 90 -16.55 -23.38 7.90
N SER A 91 -15.34 -23.35 8.46
CA SER A 91 -14.52 -22.14 8.43
C SER A 91 -13.06 -22.50 8.54
N THR A 92 -12.22 -21.74 7.84
CA THR A 92 -10.77 -21.88 7.90
C THR A 92 -10.09 -20.53 8.02
N LEU A 93 -8.82 -20.54 8.43
CA LEU A 93 -7.99 -19.37 8.63
C LEU A 93 -6.75 -19.42 7.73
N PHE A 94 -6.45 -18.30 7.09
CA PHE A 94 -5.18 -18.05 6.41
C PHE A 94 -4.40 -16.99 7.17
N ARG A 95 -3.10 -17.21 7.39
CA ARG A 95 -2.19 -16.20 7.94
C ARG A 95 -1.70 -15.31 6.81
N VAL A 96 -1.74 -14.00 7.02
CA VAL A 96 -1.15 -13.02 6.09
C VAL A 96 0.32 -12.81 6.44
N ARG A 97 1.19 -12.75 5.44
CA ARG A 97 2.61 -12.39 5.57
C ARG A 97 3.01 -11.44 4.45
N LEU A 98 4.01 -10.61 4.71
CA LEU A 98 4.66 -9.84 3.64
C LEU A 98 5.29 -10.83 2.65
N ALA A 99 4.98 -10.66 1.37
CA ALA A 99 5.53 -11.50 0.32
C ALA A 99 7.06 -11.31 0.28
N GLN A 100 7.85 -12.35 0.56
CA GLN A 100 9.32 -12.28 0.45
C GLN A 100 9.82 -12.41 -1.00
N SER A 101 8.93 -12.39 -2.00
CA SER A 101 9.33 -12.54 -3.40
C SER A 101 10.13 -11.32 -3.85
N GLU A 102 11.46 -11.47 -3.88
CA GLU A 102 12.36 -10.40 -4.29
C GLU A 102 12.04 -9.86 -5.69
N ALA A 103 11.53 -10.69 -6.61
CA ALA A 103 11.24 -10.27 -7.98
C ALA A 103 10.10 -9.25 -8.06
N LEU A 104 8.98 -9.52 -7.37
CA LEU A 104 7.82 -8.62 -7.34
C LEU A 104 8.14 -7.32 -6.59
N ILE A 105 8.86 -7.43 -5.46
CA ILE A 105 9.30 -6.27 -4.69
C ILE A 105 10.27 -5.39 -5.51
N ARG A 106 11.21 -6.00 -6.24
CA ARG A 106 12.17 -5.23 -7.06
C ARG A 106 11.47 -4.48 -8.19
N GLU A 107 10.49 -5.09 -8.83
CA GLU A 107 9.73 -4.45 -9.90
C GLU A 107 8.92 -3.25 -9.37
N SER A 108 8.27 -3.39 -8.22
CA SER A 108 7.53 -2.28 -7.65
C SER A 108 8.40 -1.13 -7.15
N ILE A 109 9.50 -1.44 -6.47
CA ILE A 109 10.49 -0.45 -6.08
C ILE A 109 11.02 0.28 -7.32
N ALA A 110 11.32 -0.44 -8.41
CA ALA A 110 11.80 0.17 -9.65
C ALA A 110 10.75 1.07 -10.32
N ARG A 111 9.45 0.75 -10.23
CA ARG A 111 8.38 1.64 -10.71
C ARG A 111 8.29 2.92 -9.89
N ALA A 112 8.21 2.78 -8.57
CA ALA A 112 8.10 3.94 -7.68
C ALA A 112 9.35 4.84 -7.76
N ASN A 113 10.54 4.27 -7.91
CA ASN A 113 11.77 5.04 -8.15
C ASN A 113 11.78 5.81 -9.47
N ARG A 114 11.18 5.27 -10.54
CA ARG A 114 11.04 6.02 -11.80
C ARG A 114 10.12 7.24 -11.63
N ALA A 115 9.08 7.14 -10.82
CA ALA A 115 8.23 8.28 -10.46
C ALA A 115 9.02 9.33 -9.65
N THR A 116 9.89 8.89 -8.73
CA THR A 116 10.82 9.74 -7.98
C THR A 116 11.68 10.61 -8.88
N GLU A 117 12.30 10.02 -9.90
CA GLU A 117 13.22 10.74 -10.80
C GLU A 117 12.53 11.84 -11.62
N MET A 118 11.26 11.64 -11.97
CA MET A 118 10.46 12.63 -12.70
C MET A 118 9.97 13.77 -11.80
N GLN A 119 9.56 13.45 -10.56
CA GLN A 119 8.95 14.42 -9.66
C GLN A 119 9.93 15.20 -8.77
N SER A 120 11.05 14.58 -8.38
CA SER A 120 12.12 15.22 -7.58
C SER A 120 12.62 16.53 -8.22
N LYS A 121 12.53 16.65 -9.55
CA LYS A 121 12.93 17.85 -10.28
C LYS A 121 11.99 19.06 -10.13
N ARG A 122 10.82 18.89 -9.51
CA ARG A 122 9.76 19.92 -9.43
C ARG A 122 9.16 20.09 -8.03
N ALA A 123 9.59 19.30 -7.06
CA ALA A 123 8.93 19.23 -5.76
C ALA A 123 9.49 20.25 -4.75
N PRO A 124 8.61 20.93 -3.98
CA PRO A 124 8.99 21.85 -2.92
C PRO A 124 9.18 21.17 -1.55
N LEU A 125 9.37 19.85 -1.49
CA LEU A 125 9.67 19.11 -0.26
C LEU A 125 10.76 18.08 -0.53
N PRO A 126 11.56 17.70 0.49
CA PRO A 126 12.48 16.57 0.39
C PRO A 126 11.73 15.32 -0.06
N TYR A 127 12.32 14.65 -1.04
CA TYR A 127 11.70 13.52 -1.73
C TYR A 127 12.44 12.23 -1.34
N TYR A 128 11.71 11.27 -0.80
CA TYR A 128 12.24 9.98 -0.39
C TYR A 128 11.83 8.88 -1.35
N THR A 129 12.63 7.81 -1.39
CA THR A 129 12.32 6.62 -2.20
C THR A 129 11.64 5.55 -1.34
N PRO A 130 10.97 4.55 -1.94
CA PRO A 130 10.51 3.37 -1.20
C PRO A 130 11.64 2.53 -0.59
N GLN A 131 12.91 2.78 -0.95
CA GLN A 131 14.06 2.10 -0.34
C GLN A 131 14.48 2.79 0.97
N THR A 132 14.20 4.08 1.08
CA THR A 132 14.47 4.91 2.26
C THR A 132 13.21 5.10 3.12
N ALA A 133 12.06 4.60 2.66
CA ALA A 133 10.78 4.66 3.36
C ALA A 133 10.24 3.24 3.61
N ASP A 134 10.05 2.91 4.88
CA ASP A 134 9.36 1.72 5.32
C ASP A 134 7.85 1.91 5.17
N ILE A 135 7.22 1.03 4.39
CA ILE A 135 5.77 0.95 4.27
C ILE A 135 5.31 -0.21 5.14
N ILE A 136 4.53 0.10 6.17
CA ILE A 136 3.98 -0.88 7.12
C ILE A 136 2.47 -0.94 6.89
N PRO A 137 1.97 -1.95 6.15
CA PRO A 137 0.54 -2.17 5.99
C PRO A 137 -0.14 -2.42 7.34
N GLU A 138 -1.15 -1.63 7.64
CA GLU A 138 -2.05 -1.87 8.76
C GLU A 138 -3.21 -2.69 8.22
N VAL A 139 -3.11 -4.02 8.33
CA VAL A 139 -4.21 -4.90 7.91
C VAL A 139 -5.35 -4.76 8.93
N THR A 140 -6.37 -3.98 8.57
CA THR A 140 -7.53 -3.74 9.43
C THR A 140 -8.71 -4.58 8.99
N ASN A 141 -9.69 -4.79 9.87
CA ASN A 141 -10.95 -5.40 9.49
C ASN A 141 -11.67 -4.49 8.49
N THR A 142 -11.99 -5.01 7.31
CA THR A 142 -12.72 -4.30 6.26
C THR A 142 -13.95 -5.11 5.87
N ASP A 143 -15.08 -4.43 5.74
CA ASP A 143 -16.33 -5.07 5.32
C ASP A 143 -16.34 -5.39 3.80
N GLU A 144 -15.45 -4.79 3.02
CA GLU A 144 -15.37 -4.94 1.57
C GLU A 144 -14.06 -5.63 1.14
N VAL A 145 -14.12 -6.96 1.01
CA VAL A 145 -13.07 -7.76 0.36
C VAL A 145 -13.58 -8.18 -1.02
N GLN A 146 -12.91 -7.73 -2.07
CA GLN A 146 -13.22 -8.13 -3.45
C GLN A 146 -12.53 -9.46 -3.76
N VAL A 147 -13.29 -10.43 -4.27
CA VAL A 147 -12.78 -11.71 -4.73
C VAL A 147 -12.69 -11.67 -6.24
N LEU A 148 -11.48 -11.87 -6.79
CA LEU A 148 -11.26 -12.01 -8.22
C LEU A 148 -10.99 -13.49 -8.53
N SER A 149 -11.96 -14.15 -9.15
CA SER A 149 -11.89 -15.55 -9.54
C SER A 149 -11.26 -15.73 -10.93
N SER A 150 -10.47 -16.80 -11.07
CA SER A 150 -9.98 -17.27 -12.36
C SER A 150 -10.98 -18.21 -13.03
N ARG A 151 -10.88 -18.37 -14.35
CA ARG A 151 -11.69 -19.36 -15.07
C ARG A 151 -11.39 -20.79 -14.59
N GLY A 152 -12.42 -21.60 -14.36
CA GLY A 152 -12.35 -22.96 -13.83
C GLY A 152 -12.10 -23.03 -12.32
N SER A 153 -12.44 -21.97 -11.58
CA SER A 153 -12.36 -21.94 -10.12
C SER A 153 -13.66 -22.44 -9.48
N LEU A 154 -13.60 -22.96 -8.26
CA LEU A 154 -14.77 -23.40 -7.49
C LEU A 154 -15.69 -22.22 -7.14
N THR A 155 -15.13 -21.05 -6.87
CA THR A 155 -15.86 -19.79 -6.68
C THR A 155 -16.64 -19.39 -7.95
N GLU A 156 -16.03 -19.49 -9.15
CA GLU A 156 -16.73 -19.23 -10.42
C GLU A 156 -17.90 -20.23 -10.63
N ILE A 157 -17.72 -21.49 -10.26
CA ILE A 157 -18.79 -22.49 -10.31
C ILE A 157 -19.96 -22.08 -9.40
N SER A 158 -19.68 -21.69 -8.14
CA SER A 158 -20.71 -21.19 -7.22
C SER A 158 -21.44 -19.96 -7.77
N GLU A 159 -20.73 -19.03 -8.39
CA GLU A 159 -21.30 -17.85 -9.05
C GLU A 159 -22.21 -18.21 -10.21
N ASN A 160 -21.79 -19.15 -11.07
CA ASN A 160 -22.60 -19.65 -12.20
C ASN A 160 -23.88 -20.35 -11.74
N LEU A 161 -23.84 -21.01 -10.58
CA LEU A 161 -24.99 -21.60 -9.91
C LEU A 161 -25.84 -20.59 -9.13
N LYS A 162 -25.51 -19.29 -9.20
CA LYS A 162 -26.20 -18.19 -8.50
C LYS A 162 -26.27 -18.38 -6.99
N LEU A 163 -25.22 -18.99 -6.41
CA LEU A 163 -25.08 -19.08 -4.97
C LEU A 163 -24.60 -17.75 -4.39
N GLU A 164 -25.06 -17.42 -3.19
CA GLU A 164 -24.58 -16.22 -2.50
C GLU A 164 -23.08 -16.35 -2.15
N PRO A 165 -22.27 -15.30 -2.34
CA PRO A 165 -20.88 -15.31 -1.92
C PRO A 165 -20.75 -15.55 -0.41
N MET A 166 -19.86 -16.46 -0.02
CA MET A 166 -19.61 -16.71 1.41
C MET A 166 -18.77 -15.57 1.99
N PRO A 167 -19.06 -15.15 3.23
CA PRO A 167 -18.36 -14.02 3.83
C PRO A 167 -16.88 -14.35 4.07
N ILE A 168 -16.03 -13.37 3.74
CA ILE A 168 -14.61 -13.33 4.07
C ILE A 168 -14.43 -12.21 5.09
N SER A 169 -13.73 -12.48 6.19
CA SER A 169 -13.48 -11.49 7.23
C SER A 169 -12.01 -11.50 7.64
N ILE A 170 -11.45 -10.32 7.88
CA ILE A 170 -10.08 -10.17 8.37
C ILE A 170 -10.12 -10.07 9.91
N ILE A 171 -9.34 -10.92 10.57
CA ILE A 171 -9.28 -11.05 12.03
C ILE A 171 -7.87 -10.70 12.50
N GLY A 172 -7.78 -9.85 13.52
CA GLY A 172 -6.50 -9.33 14.03
C GLY A 172 -6.07 -8.05 13.33
N GLY A 173 -4.95 -7.48 13.79
CA GLY A 173 -4.35 -6.26 13.25
C GLY A 173 -2.89 -6.47 12.86
N ASP A 174 -2.39 -5.61 11.97
CA ASP A 174 -1.00 -5.53 11.55
C ASP A 174 -0.44 -6.86 10.98
N LEU A 175 0.79 -7.22 11.35
CA LEU A 175 1.50 -8.42 10.89
C LEU A 175 0.94 -9.74 11.42
N ASN A 176 -0.05 -9.70 12.32
CA ASN A 176 -0.72 -10.89 12.88
C ASN A 176 -2.10 -11.15 12.27
N ALA A 177 -2.47 -10.39 11.24
CA ALA A 177 -3.76 -10.54 10.58
C ALA A 177 -3.96 -11.96 10.01
N LYS A 178 -5.19 -12.44 10.15
CA LYS A 178 -5.68 -13.70 9.60
C LYS A 178 -6.92 -13.45 8.76
N ILE A 179 -7.06 -14.15 7.65
CA ILE A 179 -8.28 -14.12 6.84
C ILE A 179 -9.10 -15.34 7.22
N LYS A 180 -10.32 -15.12 7.70
CA LYS A 180 -11.31 -16.17 7.93
C LYS A 180 -12.19 -16.31 6.70
N VAL A 181 -12.24 -17.51 6.16
CA VAL A 181 -13.05 -17.89 5.00
C VAL A 181 -14.09 -18.91 5.44
N ARG A 182 -15.37 -18.70 5.09
CA ARG A 182 -16.48 -19.59 5.48
C ARG A 182 -16.99 -20.53 4.39
N GLY A 183 -16.56 -20.36 3.14
CA GLY A 183 -16.89 -21.27 2.03
C GLY A 183 -15.73 -22.17 1.66
N LYS A 184 -15.98 -23.48 1.49
CA LYS A 184 -14.95 -24.42 0.98
C LYS A 184 -14.46 -24.03 -0.42
N ASP A 185 -15.36 -23.63 -1.31
CA ASP A 185 -15.04 -23.13 -2.66
C ASP A 185 -13.94 -22.06 -2.67
N THR A 186 -14.20 -20.97 -1.93
CA THR A 186 -13.30 -19.82 -1.84
C THR A 186 -12.01 -20.21 -1.13
N ALA A 187 -12.07 -21.01 -0.06
CA ALA A 187 -10.88 -21.47 0.65
C ALA A 187 -9.97 -22.33 -0.24
N CYS A 188 -10.55 -23.20 -1.07
CA CYS A 188 -9.81 -24.10 -1.94
C CYS A 188 -9.24 -23.41 -3.17
N ASP A 189 -9.96 -22.45 -3.73
CA ASP A 189 -9.40 -21.58 -4.77
C ASP A 189 -8.28 -20.70 -4.23
N LEU A 190 -8.43 -20.19 -3.01
CA LEU A 190 -7.40 -19.39 -2.34
C LEU A 190 -6.15 -20.25 -2.08
N LEU A 191 -6.36 -21.48 -1.64
CA LEU A 191 -5.30 -22.47 -1.44
C LEU A 191 -4.67 -22.92 -2.78
N SER A 192 -5.34 -22.83 -3.92
CA SER A 192 -4.75 -23.25 -5.21
C SER A 192 -4.21 -22.07 -6.03
N GLY A 193 -4.32 -20.83 -5.52
CA GLY A 193 -3.92 -19.63 -6.24
C GLY A 193 -4.85 -19.30 -7.42
N LYS A 194 -6.08 -19.81 -7.41
CA LYS A 194 -7.09 -19.56 -8.45
C LYS A 194 -7.94 -18.32 -8.18
N ILE A 195 -7.93 -17.79 -6.95
CA ILE A 195 -8.54 -16.50 -6.62
C ILE A 195 -7.50 -15.57 -6.01
N THR A 196 -7.72 -14.28 -6.22
CA THR A 196 -6.98 -13.18 -5.59
C THR A 196 -7.96 -12.35 -4.76
N LEU A 197 -7.54 -11.92 -3.57
CA LEU A 197 -8.36 -11.03 -2.73
C LEU A 197 -7.81 -9.61 -2.76
N ASN A 198 -8.65 -8.64 -3.07
CA ASN A 198 -8.29 -7.22 -3.10
C ASN A 198 -9.11 -6.44 -2.05
N TYR A 199 -8.45 -5.58 -1.28
CA TYR A 199 -9.13 -4.66 -0.38
C TYR A 199 -8.27 -3.43 -0.07
N THR A 200 -8.93 -2.34 0.33
CA THR A 200 -8.25 -1.09 0.72
C THR A 200 -7.96 -1.10 2.21
N SER A 201 -6.72 -0.81 2.59
CA SER A 201 -6.29 -0.70 3.97
C SER A 201 -5.50 0.59 4.20
N MET A 202 -5.19 0.90 5.46
CA MET A 202 -4.23 1.96 5.78
C MET A 202 -2.82 1.38 5.84
N ALA A 203 -1.81 2.21 5.59
CA ALA A 203 -0.43 1.91 5.90
C ALA A 203 0.23 3.09 6.59
N THR A 204 1.08 2.77 7.56
CA THR A 204 2.03 3.74 8.12
C THR A 204 3.26 3.76 7.24
N ILE A 205 3.62 4.94 6.75
CA ILE A 205 4.80 5.17 5.91
C ILE A 205 5.78 5.95 6.75
N LYS A 206 6.97 5.39 6.94
CA LYS A 206 8.01 5.92 7.81
C LYS A 206 9.29 6.06 7.02
N ILE A 207 9.96 7.20 7.11
CA ILE A 207 11.30 7.37 6.52
C ILE A 207 12.38 6.79 7.44
N SER A 208 13.57 6.53 6.90
CA SER A 208 14.69 6.02 7.68
C SER A 208 15.02 6.96 8.86
N LEU A 209 15.60 6.40 9.93
CA LEU A 209 16.00 7.20 11.09
C LEU A 209 17.02 8.29 10.70
N ASP A 210 17.97 7.97 9.81
CA ASP A 210 18.97 8.92 9.34
C ASP A 210 18.34 10.08 8.56
N ASP A 211 17.35 9.78 7.72
CA ASP A 211 16.57 10.78 7.00
C ASP A 211 15.75 11.63 7.97
N GLN A 212 15.11 11.01 8.96
CA GLN A 212 14.37 11.72 10.01
C GLN A 212 15.29 12.67 10.78
N LEU A 213 16.46 12.21 11.22
CA LEU A 213 17.44 13.05 11.91
C LEU A 213 17.95 14.21 11.04
N THR A 214 18.10 13.98 9.73
CA THR A 214 18.49 15.02 8.77
C THR A 214 17.40 16.10 8.66
N ILE A 215 16.14 15.68 8.56
CA ILE A 215 15.00 16.60 8.57
C ILE A 215 14.94 17.36 9.90
N ASP A 216 15.01 16.65 11.02
CA ASP A 216 14.94 17.23 12.37
C ASP A 216 16.04 18.26 12.59
N SER A 217 17.27 17.98 12.12
CA SER A 217 18.39 18.91 12.20
C SER A 217 18.13 20.18 11.37
N PHE A 218 17.66 20.03 10.13
CA PHE A 218 17.31 21.17 9.28
C PHE A 218 16.23 22.05 9.92
N TYR A 219 15.14 21.45 10.42
CA TYR A 219 14.03 22.19 11.01
C TYR A 219 14.36 22.77 12.38
N THR A 220 15.22 22.12 13.17
CA THR A 220 15.77 22.70 14.41
C THR A 220 16.59 23.95 14.11
N ASN A 221 17.45 23.90 13.09
CA ASN A 221 18.23 25.05 12.66
C ASN A 221 17.31 26.18 12.15
N LEU A 222 16.28 25.83 11.39
CA LEU A 222 15.26 26.78 10.93
C LEU A 222 14.50 27.43 12.10
N GLU A 223 14.13 26.66 13.11
CA GLU A 223 13.46 27.14 14.31
C GLU A 223 14.33 28.17 15.05
N ILE A 224 15.58 27.81 15.34
CA ILE A 224 16.54 28.70 16.00
C ILE A 224 16.73 29.99 15.20
N MET A 225 16.93 29.85 13.89
CA MET A 225 17.11 30.96 12.96
C MET A 225 15.90 31.89 12.94
N THR A 226 14.71 31.32 12.80
CA THR A 226 13.43 32.04 12.77
C THR A 226 13.21 32.79 14.08
N ASN A 227 13.43 32.12 15.21
CA ASN A 227 13.25 32.69 16.53
C ASN A 227 14.17 33.91 16.75
N ASP A 228 15.41 33.87 16.25
CA ASP A 228 16.30 35.04 16.22
C ASP A 228 15.73 36.18 15.36
N VAL A 229 15.24 35.89 14.14
CA VAL A 229 14.69 36.92 13.24
C VAL A 229 13.44 37.58 13.82
N LEU A 230 12.50 36.79 14.34
CA LEU A 230 11.22 37.29 14.84
C LEU A 230 11.38 38.18 16.08
N ARG A 231 12.40 37.93 16.92
CA ARG A 231 12.72 38.75 18.10
C ARG A 231 13.33 40.12 17.77
N LYS A 232 13.78 40.35 16.53
CA LYS A 232 14.37 41.65 16.13
C LYS A 232 13.29 42.72 16.01
N LYS A 233 13.55 43.90 16.58
CA LYS A 233 12.72 45.11 16.44
C LYS A 233 12.89 45.73 15.04
N LYS A 234 12.42 45.03 14.02
CA LYS A 234 12.45 45.43 12.60
C LYS A 234 11.06 45.32 11.98
N SER A 235 10.82 46.02 10.87
CA SER A 235 9.55 45.90 10.15
C SER A 235 9.34 44.45 9.66
N PRO A 236 8.08 44.00 9.45
CA PRO A 236 7.79 42.69 8.88
C PRO A 236 8.57 42.39 7.59
N LEU A 237 8.63 43.35 6.66
CA LEU A 237 9.37 43.21 5.40
C LEU A 237 10.87 43.00 5.62
N ALA A 238 11.47 43.74 6.56
CA ALA A 238 12.89 43.59 6.88
C ALA A 238 13.19 42.24 7.57
N ARG A 239 12.27 41.73 8.38
CA ARG A 239 12.36 40.38 8.97
C ARG A 239 12.23 39.30 7.89
N ALA A 240 11.28 39.43 6.96
CA ALA A 240 11.10 38.51 5.83
C ALA A 240 12.36 38.42 4.97
N ALA A 241 12.92 39.58 4.56
CA ALA A 241 14.14 39.63 3.75
C ALA A 241 15.34 38.98 4.47
N TYR A 242 15.47 39.19 5.78
CA TYR A 242 16.56 38.61 6.57
C TYR A 242 16.39 37.10 6.78
N LEU A 243 15.17 36.62 7.00
CA LEU A 243 14.87 35.18 7.05
C LEU A 243 15.15 34.51 5.71
N GLY A 244 14.69 35.10 4.61
CA GLY A 244 14.94 34.60 3.25
C GLY A 244 16.43 34.55 2.90
N PHE A 245 17.22 35.56 3.29
CA PHE A 245 18.67 35.53 3.15
C PHE A 245 19.31 34.37 3.91
N LYS A 246 18.98 34.20 5.20
CA LYS A 246 19.56 33.12 6.00
C LYS A 246 19.13 31.73 5.52
N LEU A 247 17.86 31.58 5.12
CA LEU A 247 17.35 30.36 4.49
C LEU A 247 18.13 30.04 3.21
N GLY A 248 18.32 31.03 2.33
CA GLY A 248 19.06 30.86 1.08
C GLY A 248 20.48 30.34 1.31
N VAL A 249 21.19 30.82 2.33
CA VAL A 249 22.52 30.33 2.70
C VAL A 249 22.48 28.84 3.11
N SER A 250 21.57 28.45 4.00
CA SER A 250 21.43 27.06 4.44
C SER A 250 20.97 26.12 3.32
N LEU A 251 20.20 26.62 2.36
CA LEU A 251 19.66 25.82 1.26
C LEU A 251 20.66 25.59 0.13
N ILE A 252 21.57 26.54 -0.14
CA ILE A 252 22.62 26.40 -1.17
C ILE A 252 23.59 25.25 -0.84
N GLU A 253 23.78 24.94 0.44
CA GLU A 253 24.61 23.80 0.86
C GLU A 253 23.97 22.44 0.52
N ILE A 254 22.65 22.40 0.39
CA ILE A 254 21.85 21.18 0.17
C ILE A 254 21.42 21.05 -1.30
N GLU A 255 21.00 22.14 -1.94
CA GLU A 255 20.51 22.20 -3.32
C GLU A 255 21.39 23.15 -4.14
N LYS A 256 22.15 22.58 -5.10
CA LYS A 256 23.07 23.33 -5.97
C LYS A 256 22.35 24.19 -7.01
N ASN A 257 21.04 23.99 -7.20
CA ASN A 257 20.20 24.78 -8.10
C ASN A 257 19.56 25.97 -7.36
N LEU A 258 20.02 27.18 -7.68
CA LEU A 258 19.58 28.43 -7.03
C LEU A 258 18.09 28.73 -7.20
N ASP A 259 17.52 28.46 -8.37
CA ASP A 259 16.09 28.73 -8.64
C ASP A 259 15.20 27.82 -7.78
N ARG A 260 15.61 26.56 -7.62
CA ARG A 260 14.91 25.62 -6.73
C ARG A 260 15.05 26.00 -5.27
N ALA A 261 16.26 26.37 -4.84
CA ALA A 261 16.48 26.83 -3.46
C ALA A 261 15.61 28.05 -3.13
N ALA A 262 15.43 28.99 -4.06
CA ALA A 262 14.57 30.15 -3.91
C ALA A 262 13.08 29.78 -3.79
N ILE A 263 12.58 28.90 -4.67
CA ILE A 263 11.22 28.37 -4.58
C ILE A 263 11.00 27.65 -3.25
N TRP A 264 12.01 26.90 -2.78
CA TRP A 264 11.94 26.16 -1.53
C TRP A 264 11.88 27.09 -0.31
N ALA A 265 12.72 28.13 -0.29
CA ALA A 265 12.68 29.17 0.73
C ALA A 265 11.32 29.87 0.80
N LEU A 266 10.73 30.22 -0.35
CA LEU A 266 9.40 30.84 -0.41
C LEU A 266 8.32 29.93 0.16
N ASN A 267 8.31 28.65 -0.24
CA ASN A 267 7.34 27.69 0.28
C ASN A 267 7.47 27.47 1.79
N ILE A 268 8.70 27.45 2.31
CA ILE A 268 8.96 27.39 3.76
C ILE A 268 8.35 28.62 4.45
N VAL A 269 8.62 29.82 3.93
CA VAL A 269 8.10 31.06 4.52
C VAL A 269 6.56 31.05 4.51
N ASP A 270 5.94 30.76 3.37
CA ASP A 270 4.48 30.75 3.23
C ASP A 270 3.81 29.63 4.05
N SER A 271 4.50 28.51 4.28
CA SER A 271 3.97 27.38 5.04
C SER A 271 4.03 27.58 6.55
N PHE A 272 4.88 28.47 7.07
CA PHE A 272 5.10 28.66 8.51
C PHE A 272 4.70 30.04 9.03
N PHE A 273 4.52 31.02 8.15
CA PHE A 273 4.21 32.40 8.53
C PHE A 273 3.01 32.97 7.78
N ASP A 274 2.32 33.92 8.41
CA ASP A 274 1.28 34.72 7.77
C ASP A 274 1.89 35.85 6.91
N SER A 275 1.03 36.59 6.20
CA SER A 275 1.44 37.75 5.40
C SER A 275 2.11 38.88 6.20
N ASN A 276 2.04 38.85 7.52
CA ASN A 276 2.67 39.80 8.45
C ASN A 276 3.95 39.23 9.10
N MET A 277 4.41 38.06 8.66
CA MET A 277 5.54 37.32 9.24
C MET A 277 5.34 36.92 10.71
N ASN A 278 4.09 36.67 11.13
CA ASN A 278 3.82 36.01 12.40
C ASN A 278 3.75 34.50 12.19
N ARG A 279 4.04 33.73 13.25
CA ARG A 279 3.88 32.26 13.25
C ARG A 279 2.43 31.89 12.97
N ASN A 280 2.21 30.91 12.10
CA ASN A 280 0.88 30.32 11.91
C ASN A 280 0.61 29.18 12.90
N SER A 281 -0.51 28.47 12.71
CA SER A 281 -0.96 27.38 13.60
C SER A 281 -0.09 26.12 13.61
N ARG A 282 0.94 26.03 12.75
CA ARG A 282 1.86 24.88 12.74
C ARG A 282 2.89 24.93 13.86
N TRP A 283 3.07 26.09 14.47
CA TRP A 283 3.94 26.25 15.62
C TRP A 283 3.22 25.81 16.88
N SER A 284 3.88 24.99 17.69
CA SER A 284 3.37 24.55 18.99
C SER A 284 4.09 25.31 20.10
N HIS A 285 3.39 25.68 21.18
CA HIS A 285 3.99 26.35 22.32
C HIS A 285 4.14 25.37 23.49
N PHE A 286 5.37 25.11 23.92
CA PHE A 286 5.66 24.20 25.03
C PHE A 286 6.79 24.76 25.91
N ASN A 287 6.54 24.86 27.22
CA ASN A 287 7.47 25.40 28.22
C ASN A 287 8.07 26.77 27.85
N GLY A 288 7.23 27.70 27.37
CA GLY A 288 7.69 29.05 27.02
C GLY A 288 8.47 29.15 25.71
N THR A 289 8.59 28.04 24.96
CA THR A 289 9.32 27.96 23.69
C THR A 289 8.37 27.52 22.58
N ASP A 290 8.52 28.11 21.40
CA ASP A 290 7.75 27.74 20.21
C ASP A 290 8.53 26.72 19.39
N HIS A 291 7.93 25.57 19.12
CA HIS A 291 8.55 24.41 18.47
C HIS A 291 7.83 24.03 17.19
N LEU A 292 8.59 23.51 16.23
CA LEU A 292 8.07 22.91 15.00
C LEU A 292 8.19 21.37 15.06
N SER A 293 7.06 20.67 15.23
CA SER A 293 7.07 19.20 15.26
C SER A 293 7.19 18.64 13.85
N VAL A 294 8.20 17.81 13.59
CA VAL A 294 8.40 17.10 12.33
C VAL A 294 7.95 15.65 12.49
N ASP A 295 6.88 15.27 11.80
CA ASP A 295 6.42 13.89 11.81
C ASP A 295 7.28 13.04 10.86
N GLY A 296 8.03 12.07 11.40
CA GLY A 296 8.78 11.08 10.62
C GLY A 296 7.94 9.98 9.98
N SER A 297 6.62 10.02 10.19
CA SER A 297 5.67 9.03 9.68
C SER A 297 4.33 9.65 9.32
N THR A 298 3.61 9.05 8.40
CA THR A 298 2.23 9.43 8.07
C THR A 298 1.41 8.22 7.65
N ARG A 299 0.08 8.37 7.65
CA ARG A 299 -0.86 7.31 7.25
C ARG A 299 -1.40 7.60 5.87
N ALA A 300 -1.43 6.60 5.00
CA ALA A 300 -2.04 6.69 3.68
C ALA A 300 -2.81 5.41 3.32
N PRO A 301 -3.87 5.52 2.50
CA PRO A 301 -4.55 4.34 1.99
C PRO A 301 -3.66 3.60 0.99
N ILE A 302 -3.70 2.27 1.05
CA ILE A 302 -3.08 1.36 0.08
C ILE A 302 -4.08 0.25 -0.30
N GLN A 303 -3.96 -0.29 -1.51
CA GLN A 303 -4.62 -1.53 -1.90
C GLN A 303 -3.74 -2.70 -1.54
N LEU A 304 -4.34 -3.69 -0.91
CA LEU A 304 -3.71 -4.95 -0.58
C LEU A 304 -4.27 -6.04 -1.50
N GLN A 305 -3.36 -6.74 -2.17
CA GLN A 305 -3.63 -7.88 -3.01
C GLN A 305 -3.08 -9.12 -2.31
N LEU A 306 -3.94 -10.07 -1.95
CA LEU A 306 -3.57 -11.28 -1.22
C LEU A 306 -3.48 -12.47 -2.19
N GLU A 307 -2.31 -13.12 -2.21
CA GLU A 307 -1.99 -14.24 -3.11
C GLU A 307 -1.25 -15.37 -2.37
N LYS A 308 -1.31 -16.59 -2.90
CA LYS A 308 -0.61 -17.76 -2.34
C LYS A 308 0.84 -17.86 -2.81
#